data_AF-V5ICE3-F1
#
_entry.id   AF-V5ICE3-F1
#
_cell.length_a   1.000
_cell.length_b   1.000
_cell.length_c   1.000
_cell.angle_alpha   90.00
_cell.angle_beta   90.00
_cell.angle_gamma   90.00
#
_symmetry.space_group_name_H-M   'P 1'
#
loop_
_entity.id
_entity.type
_entity.pdbx_description
1 polymer ?
#
loop_
_entity_poly.entity_id
_entity_poly.type
_entity_poly.pdbx_seq_one_letter_code
_entity_poly.pdbx_strand_id
1 'polypeptide(L)'
;MESATSLALLLSTTSSLRCATFEFLATASSSRILVEGLAGNTSLTDLSVSFWAIEAPEADLLWRMLRSNRTLKTLTLELLDFLQSPVLDCVPDGLLQNHYVLRAAIQQNPTQQSRDIYQYGLRGQVLKKLNVLSTQTFQFGVQELLRRNLSTLHRAVQFVTGSRGRRYAEAFERVSKGSTLLEALKKAVAEPEDEIKGRIASSSRYLDEHFLVEAGVVRAAVVCGESNSVQLDRIGFDNWLCIRQYLKVTDIVPTPVGLLADPSSSGSLQD
;
A
#
# COMPACT_ATOMS: atom_id res chain seq x y z
N MET A 1 -0.85 -24.11 21.24
CA MET A 1 -1.94 -23.40 20.55
C MET A 1 -2.52 -22.29 21.41
N GLU A 2 -2.90 -22.52 22.68
CA GLU A 2 -3.45 -21.46 23.55
C GLU A 2 -2.57 -20.21 23.64
N SER A 3 -1.24 -20.36 23.73
CA SER A 3 -0.32 -19.21 23.75
C SER A 3 -0.34 -18.39 22.45
N ALA A 4 -0.53 -19.04 21.28
CA ALA A 4 -0.64 -18.34 20.00
C ALA A 4 -1.98 -17.60 19.89
N THR A 5 -3.07 -18.19 20.39
CA THR A 5 -4.40 -17.56 20.44
C THR A 5 -4.41 -16.34 21.36
N SER A 6 -3.81 -16.44 22.55
CA SER A 6 -3.69 -15.30 23.47
C SER A 6 -2.85 -14.17 22.88
N LEU A 7 -1.74 -14.50 22.19
CA LEU A 7 -0.91 -13.51 21.51
C LEU A 7 -1.64 -12.87 20.33
N ALA A 8 -2.37 -13.65 19.53
CA ALA A 8 -3.19 -13.12 18.44
C ALA A 8 -4.30 -12.19 18.95
N LEU A 9 -4.96 -12.56 20.05
CA LEU A 9 -5.95 -11.71 20.71
C LEU A 9 -5.32 -10.39 21.17
N LEU A 10 -4.15 -10.45 21.82
CA LEU A 10 -3.40 -9.25 22.21
C LEU A 10 -3.06 -8.38 20.98
N LEU A 11 -2.58 -8.99 19.89
CA LEU A 11 -2.25 -8.25 18.67
C LEU A 11 -3.46 -7.58 18.05
N SER A 12 -4.60 -8.27 18.02
CA SER A 12 -5.83 -7.71 17.45
C SER A 12 -6.45 -6.59 18.30
N THR A 13 -6.26 -6.61 19.62
CA THR A 13 -6.88 -5.66 20.56
C THR A 13 -6.00 -4.46 20.88
N THR A 14 -4.70 -4.57 20.65
CA THR A 14 -3.76 -3.49 20.99
C THR A 14 -3.78 -2.36 19.97
N SER A 15 -4.01 -1.15 20.45
CA SER A 15 -3.96 0.10 19.67
C SER A 15 -2.71 0.94 19.93
N SER A 16 -1.88 0.53 20.90
CA SER A 16 -0.66 1.22 21.31
C SER A 16 0.62 0.61 20.74
N LEU A 17 0.58 -0.66 20.30
CA LEU A 17 1.76 -1.39 19.85
C LEU A 17 2.26 -0.81 18.52
N ARG A 18 3.50 -0.32 18.48
CA ARG A 18 4.11 0.25 17.26
C ARG A 18 5.13 -0.70 16.62
N CYS A 19 5.89 -1.41 17.44
CA CYS A 19 6.92 -2.32 17.02
C CYS A 19 6.67 -3.71 17.61
N ALA A 20 6.77 -4.75 16.78
CA ALA A 20 6.70 -6.14 17.22
C ALA A 20 7.77 -6.97 16.53
N THR A 21 8.51 -7.73 17.34
CA THR A 21 9.52 -8.70 16.87
C THR A 21 9.16 -10.07 17.40
N PHE A 22 8.95 -11.03 16.50
CA PHE A 22 8.65 -12.42 16.79
C PHE A 22 9.77 -13.31 16.28
N GLU A 23 10.63 -13.74 17.20
CA GLU A 23 11.78 -14.60 16.90
C GLU A 23 11.58 -15.96 17.60
N PHE A 24 10.70 -16.80 17.06
CA PHE A 24 10.44 -18.14 17.62
C PHE A 24 9.87 -19.09 16.57
N LEU A 25 10.06 -20.39 16.83
CA LEU A 25 9.52 -21.45 15.99
C LEU A 25 7.99 -21.50 16.10
N ALA A 26 7.31 -21.16 15.00
CA ALA A 26 5.86 -21.27 14.88
C ALA A 26 5.48 -22.36 13.86
N THR A 27 4.57 -23.26 14.25
CA THR A 27 3.92 -24.21 13.33
C THR A 27 3.00 -23.48 12.36
N ALA A 28 2.69 -24.06 11.21
CA ALA A 28 1.75 -23.46 10.24
C ALA A 28 0.43 -23.04 10.89
N SER A 29 -0.14 -23.89 11.75
CA SER A 29 -1.34 -23.57 12.54
C SER A 29 -1.18 -22.37 13.48
N SER A 30 -0.02 -22.24 14.15
CA SER A 30 0.25 -21.11 15.04
C SER A 30 0.49 -19.83 14.24
N SER A 31 1.25 -19.92 13.14
CA SER A 31 1.48 -18.81 12.22
C SER A 31 0.19 -18.28 11.63
N ARG A 32 -0.76 -19.16 11.26
CA ARG A 32 -2.10 -18.75 10.83
C ARG A 32 -2.80 -17.88 11.86
N ILE A 33 -2.92 -18.38 13.10
CA ILE A 33 -3.59 -17.68 14.20
C ILE A 33 -2.94 -16.31 14.44
N LEU A 34 -1.61 -16.25 14.42
CA LEU A 34 -0.87 -15.01 14.62
C LEU A 34 -1.06 -14.03 13.46
N VAL A 35 -1.09 -14.48 12.22
CA VAL A 35 -1.38 -13.63 11.06
C VAL A 35 -2.82 -13.08 11.12
N GLU A 36 -3.80 -13.87 11.55
CA GLU A 36 -5.17 -13.41 11.78
C GLU A 36 -5.20 -12.31 12.86
N GLY A 37 -4.48 -12.50 13.97
CA GLY A 37 -4.31 -11.47 15.00
C GLY A 37 -3.64 -10.19 14.49
N LEU A 38 -2.59 -10.32 13.67
CA LEU A 38 -1.91 -9.20 13.03
C LEU A 38 -2.81 -8.45 12.05
N ALA A 39 -3.71 -9.14 11.35
CA ALA A 39 -4.65 -8.51 10.43
C ALA A 39 -5.66 -7.59 11.13
N GLY A 40 -5.99 -7.88 12.38
CA GLY A 40 -6.80 -6.99 13.23
C GLY A 40 -6.04 -5.79 13.78
N ASN A 41 -4.70 -5.80 13.74
CA ASN A 41 -3.91 -4.73 14.32
C ASN A 41 -3.89 -3.50 13.41
N THR A 42 -4.26 -2.36 13.99
CA THR A 42 -4.33 -1.06 13.29
C THR A 42 -3.29 -0.05 13.77
N SER A 43 -2.34 -0.50 14.59
CA SER A 43 -1.38 0.37 15.29
C SER A 43 0.08 0.10 14.96
N LEU A 44 0.40 -1.12 14.51
CA LEU A 44 1.75 -1.57 14.19
C LEU A 44 2.32 -0.83 12.98
N THR A 45 3.53 -0.30 13.15
CA THR A 45 4.33 0.36 12.11
C THR A 45 5.55 -0.46 11.71
N ASP A 46 6.06 -1.30 12.60
CA ASP A 46 7.27 -2.09 12.39
C ASP A 46 7.03 -3.54 12.84
N LEU A 47 7.20 -4.48 11.91
CA LEU A 47 6.99 -5.91 12.13
C LEU A 47 8.22 -6.69 11.68
N SER A 48 8.77 -7.50 12.58
CA SER A 48 9.81 -8.47 12.29
C SER A 48 9.35 -9.86 12.69
N VAL A 49 9.35 -10.79 11.75
CA VAL A 49 8.94 -12.19 11.96
C VAL A 49 10.05 -13.09 11.49
N SER A 50 10.54 -13.95 12.38
CA SER A 50 11.57 -14.93 12.09
C SER A 50 11.13 -16.31 12.58
N PHE A 51 11.53 -17.35 11.85
CA PHE A 51 11.34 -18.76 12.20
C PHE A 51 9.89 -19.27 12.15
N TRP A 52 9.04 -18.66 11.33
CA TRP A 52 7.66 -19.13 11.12
C TRP A 52 7.58 -20.11 9.95
N ALA A 53 6.83 -21.20 10.15
CA ALA A 53 6.42 -22.09 9.07
C ALA A 53 5.16 -21.51 8.41
N ILE A 54 5.26 -21.15 7.13
CA ILE A 54 4.14 -20.58 6.36
C ILE A 54 3.97 -21.44 5.12
N GLU A 55 2.88 -22.19 5.06
CA GLU A 55 2.47 -22.93 3.87
C GLU A 55 1.63 -22.02 2.96
N ALA A 56 1.21 -22.54 1.79
CA ALA A 56 0.43 -21.76 0.83
C ALA A 56 -0.80 -21.04 1.42
N PRO A 57 -1.69 -21.67 2.22
CA PRO A 57 -2.87 -20.97 2.74
C PRO A 57 -2.54 -19.88 3.75
N GLU A 58 -1.51 -20.05 4.57
CA GLU A 58 -1.03 -19.03 5.50
C GLU A 58 -0.33 -17.88 4.77
N ALA A 59 0.40 -18.17 3.69
CA ALA A 59 1.01 -17.15 2.84
C ALA A 59 -0.07 -16.26 2.22
N ASP A 60 -1.13 -16.85 1.66
CA ASP A 60 -2.25 -16.09 1.10
C ASP A 60 -2.93 -15.18 2.13
N LEU A 61 -3.02 -15.65 3.38
CA LEU A 61 -3.53 -14.84 4.48
C LEU A 61 -2.58 -13.69 4.83
N LEU A 62 -1.28 -13.96 4.90
CA LEU A 62 -0.25 -12.94 5.15
C LEU A 62 -0.27 -11.85 4.07
N TRP A 63 -0.36 -12.23 2.79
CA TRP A 63 -0.41 -11.29 1.68
C TRP A 63 -1.71 -10.49 1.65
N ARG A 64 -2.86 -11.11 1.98
CA ARG A 64 -4.11 -10.37 2.17
C ARG A 64 -4.04 -9.37 3.32
N MET A 65 -3.47 -9.77 4.45
CA MET A 65 -3.25 -8.87 5.58
C MET A 65 -2.42 -7.66 5.14
N LEU A 66 -1.27 -7.91 4.49
CA LEU A 66 -0.39 -6.85 4.00
C LEU A 66 -1.08 -5.97 2.96
N ARG A 67 -1.92 -6.51 2.07
CA ARG A 67 -2.71 -5.72 1.11
C ARG A 67 -3.57 -4.67 1.81
N SER A 68 -4.26 -5.06 2.87
CA SER A 68 -5.18 -4.18 3.60
C SER A 68 -4.48 -3.27 4.62
N ASN A 69 -3.26 -3.61 5.02
CA ASN A 69 -2.57 -2.90 6.09
C ASN A 69 -2.11 -1.50 5.63
N ARG A 70 -2.49 -0.47 6.41
CA ARG A 70 -2.16 0.95 6.12
C ARG A 70 -1.21 1.58 7.13
N THR A 71 -0.79 0.83 8.13
CA THR A 71 -0.01 1.33 9.27
C THR A 71 1.43 0.87 9.21
N LEU A 72 1.67 -0.33 8.67
CA LEU A 72 2.97 -0.97 8.58
C LEU A 72 3.86 -0.25 7.56
N LYS A 73 5.04 0.16 8.02
CA LYS A 73 6.07 0.89 7.26
C LYS A 73 7.30 0.03 7.04
N THR A 74 7.66 -0.76 8.04
CA THR A 74 8.83 -1.65 8.03
C THR A 74 8.37 -3.10 8.19
N LEU A 75 8.80 -3.96 7.30
CA LEU A 75 8.48 -5.39 7.30
C LEU A 75 9.77 -6.22 7.15
N THR A 76 10.04 -7.08 8.12
CA THR A 76 11.10 -8.09 8.02
C THR A 76 10.48 -9.47 8.15
N LEU A 77 10.69 -10.33 7.15
CA LEU A 77 10.18 -11.70 7.12
C LEU A 77 11.34 -12.65 6.86
N GLU A 78 11.65 -13.50 7.83
CA GLU A 78 12.69 -14.54 7.76
C GLU A 78 12.03 -15.91 8.00
N LEU A 79 11.52 -16.53 6.92
CA LEU A 79 10.61 -17.68 7.00
C LEU A 79 11.32 -19.01 6.74
N LEU A 80 10.90 -20.10 7.40
CA LEU A 80 11.59 -21.40 7.34
C LEU A 80 11.28 -22.21 6.07
N ASP A 81 10.01 -22.38 5.74
CA ASP A 81 9.55 -23.36 4.75
C ASP A 81 8.77 -22.70 3.60
N PHE A 82 9.27 -21.60 3.04
CA PHE A 82 8.61 -20.92 1.90
C PHE A 82 8.65 -21.76 0.58
N LEU A 83 9.24 -22.96 0.61
CA LEU A 83 9.86 -23.66 -0.52
C LEU A 83 8.97 -24.61 -1.34
N GLN A 84 7.65 -24.63 -1.16
CA GLN A 84 6.76 -25.36 -2.08
C GLN A 84 5.81 -24.48 -2.89
N SER A 85 5.95 -23.16 -2.76
CA SER A 85 5.12 -22.21 -3.51
C SER A 85 5.96 -21.49 -4.55
N PRO A 86 5.56 -21.40 -5.84
CA PRO A 86 6.22 -20.61 -6.89
C PRO A 86 6.21 -19.08 -6.62
N VAL A 87 5.95 -18.67 -5.38
CA VAL A 87 5.69 -17.29 -4.92
C VAL A 87 6.98 -16.48 -4.71
N LEU A 88 8.18 -17.05 -4.88
CA LEU A 88 9.45 -16.28 -4.88
C LEU A 88 10.05 -16.05 -6.27
N ASP A 89 9.35 -16.38 -7.35
CA ASP A 89 9.75 -15.88 -8.68
C ASP A 89 9.19 -14.48 -8.95
N CYS A 90 8.09 -14.14 -8.27
CA CYS A 90 7.34 -12.90 -8.45
C CYS A 90 7.05 -12.25 -7.10
N VAL A 91 6.91 -10.92 -7.05
CA VAL A 91 6.42 -10.27 -5.83
C VAL A 91 4.93 -10.57 -5.65
N PRO A 92 4.47 -11.01 -4.46
CA PRO A 92 3.08 -11.31 -4.21
C PRO A 92 2.17 -10.10 -4.45
N ASP A 93 1.00 -10.33 -5.07
CA ASP A 93 0.02 -9.28 -5.36
C ASP A 93 -0.40 -8.49 -4.12
N GLY A 94 -0.43 -9.13 -2.96
CA GLY A 94 -0.77 -8.47 -1.70
C GLY A 94 0.23 -7.37 -1.34
N LEU A 95 1.52 -7.63 -1.55
CA LEU A 95 2.56 -6.63 -1.34
C LEU A 95 2.55 -5.60 -2.48
N LEU A 96 2.41 -6.04 -3.75
CA LEU A 96 2.34 -5.15 -4.93
C LEU A 96 1.24 -4.09 -4.81
N GLN A 97 0.12 -4.40 -4.17
CA GLN A 97 -0.99 -3.44 -3.99
C GLN A 97 -0.84 -2.57 -2.72
N ASN A 98 0.17 -2.85 -1.88
CA ASN A 98 0.45 -2.04 -0.70
C ASN A 98 1.31 -0.82 -1.07
N HIS A 99 0.90 0.36 -0.57
CA HIS A 99 1.60 1.64 -0.77
C HIS A 99 2.15 2.26 0.52
N TYR A 100 2.02 1.57 1.65
CA TYR A 100 2.37 2.04 2.99
C TYR A 100 3.69 1.45 3.51
N VAL A 101 4.05 0.25 3.05
CA VAL A 101 5.36 -0.36 3.33
C VAL A 101 6.44 0.39 2.56
N LEU A 102 7.40 0.94 3.29
CA LEU A 102 8.51 1.75 2.78
C LEU A 102 9.85 1.04 2.92
N ARG A 103 9.93 0.03 3.79
CA ARG A 103 11.11 -0.82 4.00
C ARG A 103 10.65 -2.27 4.12
N ALA A 104 11.23 -3.15 3.32
CA ALA A 104 10.96 -4.58 3.40
C ALA A 104 12.24 -5.39 3.23
N ALA A 105 12.42 -6.40 4.07
CA ALA A 105 13.44 -7.42 3.94
C ALA A 105 12.74 -8.78 4.05
N ILE A 106 12.63 -9.50 2.94
CA ILE A 106 11.95 -10.80 2.90
C ILE A 106 12.99 -11.84 2.46
N GLN A 107 13.26 -12.80 3.33
CA GLN A 107 14.31 -13.78 3.15
C GLN A 107 13.80 -15.15 3.60
N GLN A 108 14.34 -16.19 2.96
CA GLN A 108 14.17 -17.54 3.43
C GLN A 108 15.33 -17.94 4.35
N ASN A 109 15.00 -18.56 5.47
CA ASN A 109 15.96 -19.24 6.33
C ASN A 109 16.34 -20.61 5.73
N PRO A 110 17.64 -20.91 5.55
CA PRO A 110 18.09 -22.23 5.07
C PRO A 110 17.62 -23.41 5.95
N THR A 111 17.26 -24.48 5.25
CA THR A 111 16.58 -25.75 5.62
C THR A 111 17.06 -26.53 6.86
N GLN A 112 16.14 -27.39 7.35
CA GLN A 112 16.21 -28.61 8.22
C GLN A 112 17.36 -28.80 9.24
N GLN A 113 18.64 -28.63 8.87
CA GLN A 113 19.76 -28.71 9.84
C GLN A 113 19.68 -27.60 10.89
N SER A 114 19.08 -26.46 10.54
CA SER A 114 18.79 -25.39 11.48
C SER A 114 17.74 -25.79 12.52
N ARG A 115 16.76 -26.64 12.17
CA ARG A 115 15.71 -27.14 13.09
C ARG A 115 16.32 -27.89 14.28
N ASP A 116 17.28 -28.78 14.02
CA ASP A 116 17.98 -29.55 15.05
C ASP A 116 18.93 -28.65 15.88
N ILE A 117 19.62 -27.71 15.23
CA ILE A 117 20.56 -26.80 15.91
C ILE A 117 19.86 -25.75 16.79
N TYR A 118 18.66 -25.28 16.41
CA TYR A 118 17.83 -24.40 17.25
C TYR A 118 17.23 -25.14 18.46
N GLN A 119 16.98 -26.44 18.34
CA GLN A 119 16.58 -27.27 19.49
C GLN A 119 17.71 -27.41 20.54
N TYR A 120 18.98 -27.24 20.14
CA TYR A 120 20.17 -27.49 20.98
C TYR A 120 21.08 -26.27 21.27
N GLY A 121 20.64 -25.03 21.07
CA GLY A 121 21.19 -23.88 21.82
C GLY A 121 22.45 -23.18 21.31
N LEU A 122 22.79 -23.22 20.01
CA LEU A 122 23.92 -22.47 19.44
C LEU A 122 23.49 -21.18 18.72
N ARG A 123 23.00 -20.20 19.49
CA ARG A 123 22.44 -18.92 19.01
C ARG A 123 23.46 -17.97 18.34
N GLY A 124 24.76 -18.11 18.64
CA GLY A 124 25.77 -17.09 18.27
C GLY A 124 26.56 -17.30 16.97
N GLN A 125 26.66 -18.54 16.46
CA GLN A 125 27.54 -18.86 15.33
C GLN A 125 26.82 -19.00 13.97
N VAL A 126 25.50 -19.18 13.98
CA VAL A 126 24.71 -19.55 12.79
C VAL A 126 24.28 -18.33 11.95
N LEU A 127 24.06 -17.17 12.58
CA LEU A 127 23.65 -15.92 11.91
C LEU A 127 24.62 -15.45 10.82
N LYS A 128 25.91 -15.83 10.90
CA LYS A 128 26.92 -15.43 9.90
C LYS A 128 26.95 -16.30 8.64
N LYS A 129 26.26 -17.45 8.61
CA LYS A 129 26.33 -18.43 7.49
C LYS A 129 25.03 -18.61 6.70
N LEU A 130 23.92 -18.05 7.17
CA LEU A 130 22.61 -18.17 6.50
C LEU A 130 22.47 -17.08 5.41
N ASN A 131 23.26 -17.19 4.34
CA ASN A 131 23.12 -16.31 3.17
C ASN A 131 21.87 -16.73 2.37
N VAL A 132 20.79 -15.97 2.57
CA VAL A 132 19.79 -15.54 1.58
C VAL A 132 19.50 -16.51 0.44
N LEU A 133 18.47 -17.36 0.60
CA LEU A 133 17.81 -18.06 -0.50
C LEU A 133 16.53 -17.31 -0.89
N SER A 134 16.71 -16.18 -1.55
CA SER A 134 15.63 -15.53 -2.31
C SER A 134 16.18 -15.27 -3.70
N THR A 135 15.40 -15.49 -4.75
CA THR A 135 15.87 -15.20 -6.12
C THR A 135 16.25 -13.72 -6.25
N GLN A 136 17.29 -13.43 -7.02
CA GLN A 136 17.70 -12.05 -7.30
C GLN A 136 16.54 -11.24 -7.92
N THR A 137 15.72 -11.90 -8.74
CA THR A 137 14.50 -11.34 -9.36
C THR A 137 13.49 -10.88 -8.31
N PHE A 138 13.23 -11.70 -7.29
CA PHE A 138 12.33 -11.34 -6.21
C PHE A 138 12.84 -10.15 -5.40
N GLN A 139 14.12 -10.15 -5.03
CA GLN A 139 14.72 -9.03 -4.29
C GLN A 139 14.66 -7.73 -5.10
N PHE A 140 14.95 -7.80 -6.40
CA PHE A 140 14.80 -6.67 -7.30
C PHE A 140 13.35 -6.18 -7.36
N GLY A 141 12.37 -7.09 -7.47
CA GLY A 141 10.96 -6.76 -7.46
C GLY A 141 10.52 -6.06 -6.17
N VAL A 142 10.99 -6.53 -5.01
CA VAL A 142 10.73 -5.87 -3.71
C VAL A 142 11.36 -4.48 -3.69
N GLN A 143 12.60 -4.32 -4.14
CA GLN A 143 13.26 -3.00 -4.21
C GLN A 143 12.50 -2.02 -5.11
N GLU A 144 12.07 -2.45 -6.31
CA GLU A 144 11.29 -1.62 -7.21
C GLU A 144 9.92 -1.23 -6.62
N LEU A 145 9.28 -2.14 -5.89
CA LEU A 145 8.05 -1.85 -5.16
C LEU A 145 8.26 -0.77 -4.09
N LEU A 146 9.31 -0.90 -3.28
CA LEU A 146 9.64 0.09 -2.24
C LEU A 146 9.95 1.45 -2.86
N ARG A 147 10.72 1.47 -3.95
CA ARG A 147 11.02 2.68 -4.73
C ARG A 147 9.75 3.34 -5.25
N ARG A 148 8.82 2.56 -5.81
CA ARG A 148 7.50 3.03 -6.26
C ARG A 148 6.72 3.64 -5.09
N ASN A 149 6.62 2.94 -3.96
CA ASN A 149 5.88 3.41 -2.79
C ASN A 149 6.43 4.72 -2.25
N LEU A 150 7.76 4.84 -2.16
CA LEU A 150 8.43 6.08 -1.77
C LEU A 150 8.14 7.21 -2.77
N SER A 151 8.19 6.93 -4.07
CA SER A 151 7.83 7.91 -5.11
C SER A 151 6.36 8.35 -5.02
N THR A 152 5.44 7.43 -4.74
CA THR A 152 4.02 7.75 -4.49
C THR A 152 3.89 8.66 -3.28
N LEU A 153 4.56 8.35 -2.17
CA LEU A 153 4.54 9.17 -0.96
C LEU A 153 5.07 10.60 -1.24
N HIS A 154 6.18 10.73 -1.96
CA HIS A 154 6.71 12.05 -2.33
C HIS A 154 5.75 12.86 -3.20
N ARG A 155 5.09 12.22 -4.17
CA ARG A 155 4.06 12.89 -5.00
C ARG A 155 2.84 13.32 -4.19
N ALA A 156 2.45 12.52 -3.20
CA ALA A 156 1.37 12.88 -2.28
C ALA A 156 1.75 14.09 -1.42
N VAL A 157 2.98 14.15 -0.92
CA VAL A 157 3.52 15.34 -0.22
C VAL A 157 3.43 16.56 -1.15
N GLN A 158 3.88 16.43 -2.39
CA GLN A 158 3.82 17.50 -3.39
C GLN A 158 2.39 17.99 -3.66
N PHE A 159 1.41 17.09 -3.68
CA PHE A 159 0.00 17.45 -3.82
C PHE A 159 -0.46 18.36 -2.68
N VAL A 160 -0.15 17.98 -1.43
CA VAL A 160 -0.50 18.75 -0.23
C VAL A 160 0.22 20.10 -0.20
N THR A 161 1.45 20.18 -0.73
CA THR A 161 2.21 21.43 -0.82
C THR A 161 1.87 22.26 -2.07
N GLY A 162 0.87 21.88 -2.86
CA GLY A 162 0.31 22.73 -3.94
C GLY A 162 0.52 22.23 -5.37
N SER A 163 1.21 21.11 -5.60
CA SER A 163 1.31 20.51 -6.93
C SER A 163 -0.04 19.96 -7.38
N ARG A 164 -0.34 20.07 -8.67
CA ARG A 164 -1.63 19.69 -9.26
C ARG A 164 -1.47 18.78 -10.47
N GLY A 165 -2.51 18.04 -10.78
CA GLY A 165 -2.59 17.10 -11.88
C GLY A 165 -2.61 15.64 -11.43
N ARG A 166 -3.08 14.80 -12.35
CA ARG A 166 -3.44 13.40 -12.12
C ARG A 166 -2.43 12.61 -11.30
N ARG A 167 -1.15 12.66 -11.66
CA ARG A 167 -0.11 11.88 -10.98
C ARG A 167 0.06 12.21 -9.50
N TYR A 168 -0.26 13.44 -9.08
CA TYR A 168 -0.15 13.89 -7.70
C TYR A 168 -1.44 13.58 -6.93
N ALA A 169 -2.60 13.83 -7.55
CA ALA A 169 -3.90 13.48 -7.02
C ALA A 169 -4.04 11.96 -6.77
N GLU A 170 -3.64 11.15 -7.75
CA GLU A 170 -3.67 9.69 -7.67
C GLU A 170 -2.71 9.14 -6.60
N ALA A 171 -1.59 9.84 -6.38
CA ALA A 171 -0.65 9.47 -5.33
C ALA A 171 -1.19 9.84 -3.94
N PHE A 172 -1.76 11.04 -3.82
CA PHE A 172 -2.40 11.50 -2.59
C PHE A 172 -3.57 10.60 -2.18
N GLU A 173 -4.48 10.27 -3.09
CA GLU A 173 -5.63 9.41 -2.82
C GLU A 173 -5.23 8.01 -2.30
N ARG A 174 -4.08 7.48 -2.77
CA ARG A 174 -3.58 6.17 -2.32
C ARG A 174 -3.10 6.15 -0.88
N VAL A 175 -2.47 7.23 -0.41
CA VAL A 175 -1.73 7.24 0.86
C VAL A 175 -2.34 8.16 1.93
N SER A 176 -3.32 8.99 1.57
CA SER A 176 -3.94 9.99 2.46
C SER A 176 -4.61 9.38 3.69
N LYS A 177 -5.02 8.11 3.63
CA LYS A 177 -5.69 7.39 4.72
C LYS A 177 -4.72 6.79 5.75
N GLY A 178 -3.41 6.87 5.56
CA GLY A 178 -2.41 6.36 6.49
C GLY A 178 -1.58 7.46 7.16
N SER A 179 -0.90 7.10 8.25
CA SER A 179 -0.04 8.03 8.99
C SER A 179 1.28 8.35 8.29
N THR A 180 1.65 7.60 7.24
CA THR A 180 2.91 7.79 6.50
C THR A 180 3.00 9.17 5.85
N LEU A 181 1.90 9.70 5.32
CA LEU A 181 1.86 11.03 4.72
C LEU A 181 2.08 12.14 5.74
N LEU A 182 1.41 12.04 6.90
CA LEU A 182 1.58 12.99 8.01
C LEU A 182 3.04 13.03 8.48
N GLU A 183 3.65 11.87 8.71
CA GLU A 183 5.04 11.77 9.14
C GLU A 183 6.03 12.28 8.09
N ALA A 184 5.74 12.07 6.80
CA ALA A 184 6.55 12.62 5.72
C ALA A 184 6.45 14.15 5.64
N LEU A 185 5.25 14.71 5.83
CA LEU A 185 5.02 16.16 5.85
C LEU A 185 5.69 16.83 7.05
N LYS A 186 5.65 16.23 8.25
CA LYS A 186 6.38 16.72 9.43
C LYS A 186 7.88 16.86 9.19
N LYS A 187 8.46 16.00 8.35
CA LYS A 187 9.88 16.05 7.98
C LYS A 187 10.16 17.06 6.87
N ALA A 188 9.20 17.30 5.98
CA ALA A 188 9.36 18.16 4.82
C ALA A 188 9.00 19.63 5.11
N VAL A 189 8.11 19.88 6.07
CA VAL A 189 7.53 21.18 6.39
C VAL A 189 7.71 21.45 7.88
N ALA A 190 8.28 22.60 8.23
CA ALA A 190 8.49 23.04 9.60
C ALA A 190 7.21 23.70 10.19
N GLU A 191 6.10 22.96 10.16
CA GLU A 191 4.79 23.39 10.67
C GLU A 191 4.32 22.50 11.82
N PRO A 192 3.46 23.00 12.73
CA PRO A 192 2.88 22.19 13.78
C PRO A 192 1.97 21.09 13.22
N GLU A 193 1.86 19.97 13.94
CA GLU A 193 1.13 18.78 13.49
C GLU A 193 -0.34 19.07 13.13
N ASP A 194 -1.00 19.97 13.86
CA ASP A 194 -2.40 20.33 13.62
C ASP A 194 -2.60 21.09 12.31
N GLU A 195 -1.67 21.97 11.94
CA GLU A 195 -1.68 22.64 10.63
C GLU A 195 -1.47 21.63 9.50
N ILE A 196 -0.55 20.67 9.68
CA ILE A 196 -0.32 19.61 8.69
C ILE A 196 -1.58 18.75 8.50
N LYS A 197 -2.25 18.36 9.59
CA LYS A 197 -3.54 17.64 9.52
C LYS A 197 -4.59 18.47 8.80
N GLY A 198 -4.66 19.78 9.08
CA GLY A 198 -5.53 20.72 8.39
C GLY A 198 -5.25 20.81 6.89
N ARG A 199 -3.98 20.79 6.47
CA ARG A 199 -3.58 20.76 5.05
C ARG A 199 -3.98 19.47 4.37
N ILE A 200 -3.79 18.31 5.01
CA ILE A 200 -4.22 17.02 4.47
C ILE A 200 -5.74 17.00 4.28
N ALA A 201 -6.50 17.42 5.30
CA ALA A 201 -7.96 17.49 5.23
C ALA A 201 -8.45 18.46 4.14
N SER A 202 -7.82 19.63 4.04
CA SER A 202 -8.12 20.62 3.00
C SER A 202 -7.78 20.10 1.59
N SER A 203 -6.71 19.32 1.45
CA SER A 203 -6.31 18.71 0.19
C SER A 203 -7.26 17.58 -0.23
N SER A 204 -7.79 16.79 0.72
CA SER A 204 -8.86 15.83 0.45
C SER A 204 -10.11 16.51 -0.06
N ARG A 205 -10.59 17.55 0.64
CA ARG A 205 -11.75 18.32 0.20
C ARG A 205 -11.53 18.95 -1.18
N TYR A 206 -10.35 19.52 -1.41
CA TYR A 206 -9.98 20.08 -2.71
C TYR A 206 -10.06 19.03 -3.82
N LEU A 207 -9.51 17.82 -3.59
CA LEU A 207 -9.57 16.73 -4.56
C LEU A 207 -11.01 16.29 -4.82
N ASP A 208 -11.88 16.29 -3.82
CA ASP A 208 -13.28 15.95 -4.00
C ASP A 208 -14.01 17.01 -4.84
N GLU A 209 -13.78 18.29 -4.57
CA GLU A 209 -14.34 19.42 -5.34
C GLU A 209 -13.82 19.47 -6.79
N HIS A 210 -12.54 19.21 -7.00
CA HIS A 210 -11.85 19.40 -8.29
C HIS A 210 -11.49 18.08 -8.97
N PHE A 211 -12.11 16.97 -8.57
CA PHE A 211 -11.77 15.61 -9.02
C PHE A 211 -11.68 15.48 -10.54
N LEU A 212 -12.65 16.00 -11.28
CA LEU A 212 -12.69 15.85 -12.74
C LEU A 212 -11.55 16.60 -13.44
N VAL A 213 -11.08 17.70 -12.86
CA VAL A 213 -9.89 18.44 -13.35
C VAL A 213 -8.63 17.69 -12.98
N GLU A 214 -8.49 17.33 -11.71
CA GLU A 214 -7.30 16.64 -11.18
C GLU A 214 -7.11 15.27 -11.82
N ALA A 215 -8.17 14.51 -12.06
CA ALA A 215 -8.12 13.23 -12.75
C ALA A 215 -7.93 13.37 -14.28
N GLY A 216 -8.01 14.58 -14.82
CA GLY A 216 -7.81 14.88 -16.24
C GLY A 216 -9.00 14.53 -17.13
N VAL A 217 -10.20 14.45 -16.56
CA VAL A 217 -11.46 14.24 -17.31
C VAL A 217 -11.87 15.52 -18.03
N VAL A 218 -11.71 16.67 -17.38
CA VAL A 218 -11.94 18.00 -17.97
C VAL A 218 -10.71 18.88 -17.84
N ARG A 219 -10.60 19.90 -18.69
CA ARG A 219 -9.49 20.87 -18.64
C ARG A 219 -9.64 21.90 -17.52
N ALA A 220 -10.87 22.31 -17.18
CA ALA A 220 -11.11 23.40 -16.24
C ALA A 220 -12.36 23.20 -15.38
N ALA A 221 -13.53 22.96 -15.99
CA ALA A 221 -14.77 22.73 -15.27
C ALA A 221 -15.76 21.93 -16.13
N VAL A 222 -16.72 21.28 -15.47
CA VAL A 222 -17.93 20.79 -16.14
C VAL A 222 -18.93 21.93 -16.18
N VAL A 223 -19.50 22.19 -17.35
CA VAL A 223 -20.50 23.23 -17.56
C VAL A 223 -21.71 22.65 -18.28
N CYS A 224 -22.90 23.10 -17.89
CA CYS A 224 -24.15 22.82 -18.57
C CYS A 224 -24.07 23.20 -20.05
N GLY A 225 -24.59 22.32 -20.91
CA GLY A 225 -24.98 22.68 -22.27
C GLY A 225 -26.43 23.12 -22.33
N GLU A 226 -26.91 23.51 -23.51
CA GLU A 226 -28.33 23.80 -23.72
C GLU A 226 -29.14 22.50 -23.66
N SER A 227 -29.77 22.23 -22.52
CA SER A 227 -30.65 21.07 -22.33
C SER A 227 -31.70 21.32 -21.25
N ASN A 228 -32.86 20.68 -21.40
CA ASN A 228 -33.95 20.71 -20.43
C ASN A 228 -33.81 19.62 -19.33
N SER A 229 -32.79 18.74 -19.42
CA SER A 229 -32.52 17.73 -18.40
C SER A 229 -31.57 18.24 -17.31
N VAL A 230 -31.61 17.62 -16.12
CA VAL A 230 -30.62 17.88 -15.08
C VAL A 230 -29.27 17.34 -15.56
N GLN A 231 -28.27 18.22 -15.57
CA GLN A 231 -26.90 17.91 -15.98
C GLN A 231 -25.96 17.86 -14.78
N LEU A 232 -24.76 17.33 -14.98
CA LEU A 232 -23.83 16.97 -13.90
C LEU A 232 -23.41 18.16 -13.04
N ASP A 233 -23.27 19.36 -13.59
CA ASP A 233 -22.97 20.59 -12.86
C ASP A 233 -24.14 21.13 -12.02
N ARG A 234 -25.37 20.65 -12.26
CA ARG A 234 -26.58 21.02 -11.52
C ARG A 234 -26.97 20.06 -10.41
N ILE A 235 -26.27 18.93 -10.24
CA ILE A 235 -26.62 17.97 -9.18
C ILE A 235 -26.32 18.51 -7.78
N GLY A 236 -25.50 19.56 -7.68
CA GLY A 236 -25.08 20.14 -6.39
C GLY A 236 -23.96 19.33 -5.72
N PHE A 237 -23.28 19.96 -4.77
CA PHE A 237 -22.06 19.41 -4.19
C PHE A 237 -22.30 18.13 -3.38
N ASP A 238 -23.39 18.04 -2.61
CA ASP A 238 -23.67 16.87 -1.78
C ASP A 238 -23.93 15.61 -2.62
N ASN A 239 -24.70 15.74 -3.71
CA ASN A 239 -24.93 14.64 -4.64
C ASN A 239 -23.64 14.26 -5.38
N TRP A 240 -22.80 15.24 -5.71
CA TRP A 240 -21.48 14.97 -6.26
C TRP A 240 -20.61 14.16 -5.28
N LEU A 241 -20.57 14.50 -3.98
CA LEU A 241 -19.84 13.73 -2.98
C LEU A 241 -20.35 12.28 -2.87
N CYS A 242 -21.66 12.07 -2.97
CA CYS A 242 -22.27 10.74 -3.03
C CYS A 242 -21.84 9.92 -4.25
N ILE A 243 -21.52 10.56 -5.38
CA ILE A 243 -20.94 9.88 -6.56
C ILE A 243 -19.44 9.66 -6.35
N ARG A 244 -18.73 10.69 -5.88
CA ARG A 244 -17.29 10.73 -5.66
C ARG A 244 -16.77 9.61 -4.75
N GLN A 245 -17.56 9.17 -3.77
CA GLN A 245 -17.19 8.06 -2.89
C GLN A 245 -16.97 6.72 -3.63
N TYR A 246 -17.54 6.56 -4.82
CA TYR A 246 -17.42 5.36 -5.66
C TYR A 246 -16.37 5.49 -6.77
N LEU A 247 -15.84 6.69 -7.01
CA LEU A 247 -14.85 6.96 -8.04
C LEU A 247 -13.48 7.10 -7.40
N LYS A 248 -12.43 6.62 -8.08
CA LYS A 248 -11.04 6.91 -7.76
C LYS A 248 -10.36 7.54 -8.96
N VAL A 249 -9.29 8.29 -8.71
CA VAL A 249 -8.45 8.85 -9.78
C VAL A 249 -7.87 7.73 -10.65
N THR A 250 -7.63 6.56 -10.05
CA THR A 250 -7.15 5.36 -10.74
C THR A 250 -8.16 4.75 -11.71
N ASP A 251 -9.46 5.02 -11.54
CA ASP A 251 -10.52 4.42 -12.34
C ASP A 251 -10.67 5.12 -13.70
N ILE A 252 -10.11 6.32 -13.85
CA ILE A 252 -10.15 7.08 -15.09
C ILE A 252 -9.13 6.51 -16.09
N VAL A 253 -9.60 5.85 -17.14
CA VAL A 253 -8.72 5.35 -18.21
C VAL A 253 -8.24 6.54 -19.05
N PRO A 254 -6.93 6.76 -19.22
CA PRO A 254 -6.45 7.80 -20.12
C PRO A 254 -6.91 7.49 -21.54
N THR A 255 -7.36 8.50 -22.27
CA THR A 255 -7.82 8.35 -23.66
C THR A 255 -6.72 7.67 -24.47
N PRO A 256 -7.01 6.57 -25.21
CA PRO A 256 -6.03 5.96 -26.09
C PRO A 256 -5.56 7.01 -27.10
N VAL A 257 -4.23 7.13 -27.25
CA VAL A 257 -3.57 8.14 -28.09
C VAL A 257 -4.02 8.10 -29.57
N GLY A 258 -4.77 7.09 -30.01
CA GLY A 258 -5.19 6.88 -31.40
C GLY A 258 -6.59 7.35 -31.81
N LEU A 259 -7.41 7.96 -30.93
CA LEU A 259 -8.80 8.35 -31.27
C LEU A 259 -9.02 9.84 -31.57
N LEU A 260 -7.97 10.66 -31.54
CA LEU A 260 -8.03 12.03 -32.08
C LEU A 260 -7.78 11.99 -33.60
N ALA A 261 -8.72 11.40 -34.34
CA ALA A 261 -8.89 11.74 -35.74
C ALA A 261 -9.66 13.07 -35.77
N ASP A 262 -8.96 14.14 -36.15
CA ASP A 262 -9.54 15.45 -36.41
C ASP A 262 -10.68 15.36 -37.44
N PRO A 263 -11.94 15.74 -37.11
CA PRO A 263 -12.97 15.95 -38.11
C PRO A 263 -12.92 17.40 -38.63
N SER A 264 -11.73 17.93 -38.90
CA SER A 264 -11.51 19.25 -39.52
C SER A 264 -10.85 19.13 -40.90
N SER A 265 -11.22 18.08 -41.65
CA SER A 265 -10.91 17.96 -43.08
C SER A 265 -12.15 17.62 -43.91
N SER A 266 -13.15 18.48 -43.87
CA SER A 266 -14.10 18.62 -44.98
C SER A 266 -14.01 20.05 -45.50
N GLY A 267 -12.91 20.32 -46.19
CA GLY A 267 -12.77 21.48 -47.05
C GLY A 267 -13.77 21.39 -48.19
N SER A 268 -14.57 22.43 -48.30
CA SER A 268 -15.43 22.81 -49.41
C SER A 268 -14.81 22.52 -50.79
N LEU A 269 -15.45 21.64 -51.56
CA LEU A 269 -15.42 21.68 -53.01
C LEU A 269 -16.64 22.51 -53.46
N GLN A 270 -16.37 23.77 -53.81
CA GLN A 270 -17.17 24.53 -54.75
C GLN A 270 -16.26 24.87 -55.94
N ASP A 271 -16.85 24.71 -57.12
CA ASP A 271 -16.39 24.93 -58.49
C ASP A 271 -15.57 23.82 -59.17
#